data_AF-A0A3M1NM53-F1
#
_entry.id   AF-A0A3M1NM53-F1
#
_cell.length_a   1.000
_cell.length_b   1.000
_cell.length_c   1.000
_cell.angle_alpha   90.00
_cell.angle_beta   90.00
_cell.angle_gamma   90.00
#
_symmetry.space_group_name_H-M   'P 1'
#
loop_
_entity.id
_entity.type
_entity.pdbx_description
1 polymer ?
#
loop_
_entity_poly.entity_id
_entity_poly.type
_entity_poly.pdbx_seq_one_letter_code
_entity_poly.pdbx_strand_id
1 'polypeptide(L)' 'ATGRLVYTGAIDDNPRSEDEVEQPYLAEVLTALRQGTAPPVTRTDPYGCLIKFVKP' A
#
# COMPACT_ATOMS: atom_id res chain seq x y z
N ALA A 1 -10.61 -10.87 13.33
CA ALA A 1 -10.35 -9.52 12.81
C ALA A 1 -11.69 -8.85 12.47
N THR A 2 -11.85 -7.55 12.72
CA THR A 2 -13.15 -6.83 12.56
C THR A 2 -13.41 -6.30 11.14
N GLY A 3 -12.58 -6.64 10.16
CA GLY A 3 -12.71 -6.14 8.78
C GLY A 3 -12.43 -4.63 8.61
N ARG A 4 -11.82 -3.99 9.63
CA ARG A 4 -11.50 -2.56 9.58
C ARG A 4 -10.32 -2.30 8.64
N LEU A 5 -10.51 -1.39 7.68
CA LEU A 5 -9.44 -0.87 6.84
C LEU A 5 -8.45 -0.08 7.69
N VAL A 6 -7.16 -0.39 7.56
CA VAL A 6 -6.07 0.25 8.32
C VAL A 6 -5.02 0.90 7.42
N TYR A 7 -5.02 0.56 6.13
CA TYR A 7 -4.14 1.12 5.12
C TYR A 7 -4.76 0.98 3.73
N THR A 8 -4.58 2.00 2.88
CA THR A 8 -4.96 1.97 1.47
C THR A 8 -4.03 2.87 0.66
N GLY A 9 -3.54 2.40 -0.48
CA GLY A 9 -2.62 3.20 -1.30
C GLY A 9 -1.72 2.34 -2.17
N ALA A 10 -0.53 2.85 -2.43
CA ALA A 10 0.54 2.17 -3.15
C ALA A 10 1.11 0.96 -2.39
N ILE A 11 1.92 0.15 -3.06
CA ILE A 11 2.68 -0.93 -2.43
C ILE A 11 3.97 -0.36 -1.81
N ASP A 12 4.62 0.52 -2.56
CA ASP A 12 5.85 1.23 -2.25
C ASP A 12 5.81 2.63 -2.90
N ASP A 13 6.95 3.31 -3.02
CA ASP A 13 7.09 4.63 -3.61
C ASP A 13 7.58 4.66 -5.06
N ASN A 14 7.95 3.51 -5.67
CA ASN A 14 8.49 3.46 -7.02
C ASN A 14 7.66 2.58 -7.98
N PRO A 15 6.85 3.18 -8.88
CA PRO A 15 6.04 2.43 -9.83
C PRO A 15 6.80 1.77 -10.99
N ARG A 16 8.10 2.06 -11.16
CA ARG A 16 8.84 1.73 -12.38
C ARG A 16 9.94 0.71 -12.17
N SER A 17 10.61 0.75 -11.03
CA SER A 17 11.79 -0.07 -10.76
C SER A 17 11.82 -0.51 -9.31
N GLU A 18 11.94 -1.82 -9.11
CA GLU A 18 12.11 -2.42 -7.78
C GLU A 18 13.41 -1.96 -7.10
N ASP A 19 14.48 -1.81 -7.88
CA ASP A 19 15.81 -1.40 -7.37
C ASP A 19 15.83 0.07 -6.87
N GLU A 20 14.82 0.86 -7.22
CA GLU A 20 14.69 2.27 -6.84
C GLU A 20 13.61 2.50 -5.78
N VAL A 21 13.14 1.44 -5.12
CA VAL A 21 12.22 1.56 -3.98
C VAL A 21 12.98 2.06 -2.76
N GLU A 22 12.53 3.18 -2.19
CA GLU A 22 13.07 3.72 -0.93
C GLU A 22 12.10 3.49 0.25
N GLN A 23 10.79 3.40 -0.02
CA GLN A 23 9.74 3.27 1.00
C GLN A 23 8.77 2.12 0.70
N PRO A 24 8.96 0.93 1.29
CA PRO A 24 8.11 -0.23 1.07
C PRO A 24 6.84 -0.19 1.95
N TYR A 25 5.97 0.78 1.71
CA TYR A 25 4.81 1.12 2.57
C TYR A 25 4.00 -0.09 3.06
N LEU A 26 3.58 -0.96 2.16
CA LEU A 26 2.72 -2.09 2.52
C LEU A 26 3.44 -3.07 3.45
N ALA A 27 4.73 -3.32 3.22
CA ALA A 27 5.53 -4.22 4.04
C ALA A 27 5.72 -3.67 5.46
N GLU A 28 5.96 -2.37 5.59
CA GLU A 28 6.07 -1.69 6.89
C GLU A 28 4.76 -1.73 7.67
N VAL A 29 3.64 -1.44 7.00
CA VAL A 29 2.29 -1.53 7.57
C VAL A 29 2.02 -2.93 8.11
N LEU A 30 2.27 -3.97 7.30
CA LEU A 30 2.07 -5.36 7.72
C LEU A 30 2.97 -5.74 8.90
N THR A 31 4.22 -5.25 8.91
CA THR A 31 5.16 -5.47 10.01
C THR A 31 4.67 -4.83 11.30
N ALA A 32 4.20 -3.57 11.25
CA ALA A 32 3.63 -2.87 12.40
C ALA A 32 2.40 -3.60 12.96
N LEU A 33 1.47 -4.00 12.07
CA LEU A 33 0.28 -4.75 12.47
C LEU A 33 0.62 -6.10 13.12
N ARG A 34 1.63 -6.81 12.59
CA ARG A 34 2.12 -8.07 13.18
C ARG A 34 2.74 -7.86 14.56
N GLN A 35 3.38 -6.71 14.78
CA GLN A 35 3.94 -6.32 16.08
C GLN A 35 2.88 -5.77 17.05
N GLY A 36 1.63 -5.59 16.60
CA GLY A 36 0.57 -4.99 17.40
C GLY A 36 0.69 -3.46 17.54
N THR A 37 1.48 -2.81 16.70
CA THR A 37 1.65 -1.35 16.67
C THR A 37 0.80 -0.70 15.59
N ALA A 38 0.66 0.63 15.67
CA ALA A 38 -0.04 1.39 14.65
C ALA A 38 0.77 1.44 13.34
N PRO A 39 0.12 1.33 12.16
CA PRO A 39 0.78 1.56 10.88
C PRO A 39 1.45 2.95 10.82
N PRO A 40 2.68 3.05 10.27
CA PRO A 40 3.38 4.33 10.16
C PRO A 40 2.68 5.31 9.20
N VAL A 41 1.99 4.76 8.19
CA VAL A 41 1.10 5.48 7.28
C VAL A 41 -0.22 4.73 7.17
N THR A 42 -1.30 5.44 6.93
CA THR A 42 -2.64 4.85 6.70
C THR A 42 -3.15 5.10 5.28
N ARG A 43 -2.51 5.99 4.54
CA ARG A 43 -2.84 6.31 3.15
C ARG A 43 -1.60 6.76 2.38
N THR A 44 -1.47 6.29 1.15
CA THR A 44 -0.55 6.83 0.14
C THR A 44 -1.27 6.95 -1.20
N ASP A 45 -0.67 7.65 -2.16
CA ASP A 45 -1.26 7.77 -3.50
C ASP A 45 -1.01 6.49 -4.30
N PRO A 46 -2.06 5.73 -4.70
CA PRO A 46 -1.87 4.53 -5.48
C PRO A 46 -1.44 4.88 -6.90
N TYR A 47 -0.62 4.02 -7.48
CA TYR A 47 -0.19 4.12 -8.87
C TYR A 47 -0.52 2.85 -9.64
N GLY A 48 -0.44 2.94 -10.98
CA GLY A 48 -0.60 1.81 -11.88
C GLY A 48 -1.50 2.13 -13.06
N CYS A 49 -1.74 1.11 -13.88
CA CYS A 49 -2.75 1.21 -14.93
C CYS A 49 -4.13 1.47 -14.32
N LEU A 50 -4.90 2.35 -14.95
CA LEU A 50 -6.33 2.46 -14.65
C LEU A 50 -7.03 1.11 -14.89
N ILE A 51 -8.03 0.84 -14.07
CA ILE A 51 -8.91 -0.33 -14.20
C ILE A 51 -9.53 -0.32 -15.61
N LYS A 52 -9.49 -1.48 -16.28
CA LYS A 52 -10.11 -1.66 -17.60
C LYS A 52 -11.59 -2.00 -17.41
N PHE A 53 -12.42 -0.98 -17.44
CA PHE A 53 -13.87 -1.14 -17.39
C PHE A 53 -14.40 -1.64 -18.73
N VAL A 54 -15.35 -2.58 -18.69
CA VAL A 54 -16.16 -2.94 -19.86
C VAL A 54 -17.03 -1.75 -20.26
N LYS A 55 -17.35 -1.63 -21.55
CA LYS A 55 -18.39 -0.67 -21.95
C LYS A 55 -19.70 -1.06 -21.25
N PRO A 56 -20.44 -0.11 -20.67
CA PRO A 56 -21.74 -0.37 -20.08
C PRO A 56 -22.73 -0.92 -21.12
#